data_AF-A0A969QU24-F1
#
_entry.id   AF-A0A969QU24-F1
#
_cell.length_a   1.000
_cell.length_b   1.000
_cell.length_c   1.000
_cell.angle_alpha   90.00
_cell.angle_beta   90.00
_cell.angle_gamma   90.00
#
_symmetry.space_group_name_H-M   'P 1'
#
loop_
_entity.id
_entity.type
_entity.pdbx_description
1 polymer ?
#
loop_
_entity_poly.entity_id
_entity_poly.type
_entity_poly.pdbx_seq_one_letter_code
_entity_poly.pdbx_strand_id
1 'polypeptide(L)'
;MAKGTYFPDDGRTGIIGDRELSFELSGQKIYGGFAGNETSLSQRNIQANPTSLSGAIWDQPGEDIYWSLNVVKVRGMLNPRRHHCRKRTCKRG
;
A
#
# COMPACT_ATOMS: atom_id res chain seq x y z
N MET A 1 1.58 5.51 -18.88
CA MET A 1 2.70 6.00 -18.05
C MET A 1 2.41 5.68 -16.59
N ALA A 2 3.42 5.29 -15.82
CA ALA A 2 3.30 5.05 -14.38
C ALA A 2 4.38 5.86 -13.66
N LYS A 3 4.05 7.14 -13.49
CA LYS A 3 4.82 8.17 -12.78
C LYS A 3 3.83 9.11 -12.09
N GLY A 4 4.25 9.71 -10.99
CA GLY A 4 3.44 10.66 -10.22
C GLY A 4 3.01 10.14 -8.85
N THR A 5 2.19 10.96 -8.19
CA THR A 5 1.69 10.71 -6.85
C THR A 5 0.26 10.21 -6.92
N TYR A 6 0.00 9.09 -6.26
CA TYR A 6 -1.33 8.48 -6.15
C TYR A 6 -1.85 8.67 -4.73
N PHE A 7 -3.15 8.89 -4.61
CA PHE A 7 -3.83 9.15 -3.33
C PHE A 7 -4.88 8.08 -3.05
N PRO A 8 -5.12 7.72 -1.78
CA PRO A 8 -6.14 6.73 -1.39
C PRO A 8 -7.57 7.24 -1.61
N ASP A 9 -7.74 8.55 -1.75
CA ASP A 9 -8.99 9.22 -2.08
C ASP A 9 -8.72 10.32 -3.10
N ASP A 10 -9.53 10.38 -4.16
CA ASP A 10 -9.53 11.46 -5.14
C ASP A 10 -10.61 12.52 -4.85
N GLY A 11 -11.27 12.42 -3.68
CA GLY A 11 -12.34 13.31 -3.25
C GLY A 11 -13.72 12.88 -3.74
N ARG A 12 -13.89 11.66 -4.26
CA ARG A 12 -15.20 11.14 -4.67
C ARG A 12 -15.89 10.25 -3.66
N THR A 13 -15.19 9.86 -2.59
CA THR A 13 -15.68 8.90 -1.59
C THR A 13 -16.74 9.48 -0.63
N GLY A 14 -17.12 10.75 -0.79
CA GLY A 14 -18.27 11.38 -0.12
C GLY A 14 -18.03 11.79 1.34
N ILE A 15 -16.99 11.22 1.99
CA ILE A 15 -16.54 11.63 3.32
C ILE A 15 -15.22 12.38 3.16
N ILE A 16 -15.31 13.71 3.22
CA ILE A 16 -14.14 14.58 3.19
C ILE A 16 -13.28 14.28 4.42
N GLY A 17 -12.01 13.98 4.21
CA GLY A 17 -11.03 13.79 5.29
C GLY A 17 -11.13 12.47 6.06
N ASP A 18 -11.74 11.42 5.49
CA ASP A 18 -11.76 10.09 6.12
C ASP A 18 -10.34 9.50 6.24
N ARG A 19 -9.78 9.63 7.44
CA ARG A 19 -8.40 9.21 7.75
C ARG A 19 -8.22 7.68 7.75
N GLU A 20 -9.29 6.90 7.66
CA GLU A 20 -9.20 5.45 7.52
C GLU A 20 -8.89 4.99 6.09
N LEU A 21 -9.00 5.89 5.10
CA LEU A 21 -8.69 5.61 3.70
C LEU A 21 -7.19 5.37 3.50
N SER A 22 -6.86 4.31 2.75
CA SER A 22 -5.50 3.82 2.53
C SER A 22 -5.46 2.87 1.34
N PHE A 23 -4.29 2.67 0.72
CA PHE A 23 -4.12 1.61 -0.29
C PHE A 23 -4.17 0.23 0.37
N GLU A 24 -4.99 -0.68 -0.17
CA GLU A 24 -5.02 -2.07 0.31
C GLU A 24 -4.17 -2.99 -0.58
N LEU A 25 -3.25 -3.73 0.02
CA LEU A 25 -2.44 -4.74 -0.65
C LEU A 25 -2.73 -6.12 -0.07
N SER A 26 -3.07 -7.06 -0.93
CA SER A 26 -3.37 -8.45 -0.59
C SER A 26 -2.51 -9.39 -1.44
N GLY A 27 -1.18 -9.21 -1.39
CA GLY A 27 -0.21 -10.02 -2.16
C GLY A 27 0.17 -9.47 -3.54
N GLN A 28 -0.30 -8.27 -3.91
CA GLN A 28 0.09 -7.61 -5.15
C GLN A 28 1.52 -7.05 -5.04
N LYS A 29 2.26 -7.07 -6.15
CA LYS A 29 3.52 -6.34 -6.29
C LYS A 29 3.21 -4.95 -6.86
N ILE A 30 3.86 -3.92 -6.31
CA ILE A 30 3.75 -2.55 -6.80
C ILE A 30 4.98 -2.23 -7.64
N TYR A 31 4.74 -1.67 -8.83
CA TYR A 31 5.79 -1.16 -9.71
C TYR A 31 5.44 0.25 -10.21
N GLY A 32 6.47 1.06 -10.39
CA GLY A 32 6.42 2.38 -11.02
C GLY A 32 7.67 2.60 -11.86
N GLY A 33 7.91 3.82 -12.35
CA GLY A 33 9.12 4.06 -13.15
C GLY A 33 8.93 3.90 -14.66
N PHE A 34 7.69 3.89 -15.15
CA PHE A 34 7.41 3.63 -16.56
C PHE A 34 7.01 4.91 -17.32
N ALA A 35 7.64 5.13 -18.47
CA ALA A 35 7.28 6.17 -19.43
C ALA A 35 6.01 5.81 -20.22
N GLY A 36 5.69 4.52 -20.37
CA GLY A 36 4.50 4.01 -21.05
C GLY A 36 4.75 3.39 -22.42
N ASN A 37 6.02 3.25 -22.82
CA ASN A 37 6.44 2.57 -24.04
C ASN A 37 7.25 1.29 -23.76
N GLU A 38 7.45 0.95 -22.49
CA GLU A 38 8.15 -0.26 -22.08
C GLU A 38 7.33 -1.52 -22.40
N THR A 39 8.01 -2.57 -22.86
CA THR A 39 7.42 -3.90 -23.11
C THR A 39 7.78 -4.90 -22.03
N SER A 40 8.68 -4.54 -21.09
CA SER A 40 9.10 -5.39 -19.99
C SER A 40 9.37 -4.62 -18.70
N LEU A 41 9.31 -5.33 -17.57
CA LEU A 41 9.55 -4.78 -16.23
C LEU A 41 10.97 -4.21 -16.05
N SER A 42 11.97 -4.75 -16.74
CA SER A 42 13.38 -4.35 -16.59
C SER A 42 13.70 -3.02 -17.26
N GLN A 43 12.84 -2.53 -18.16
CA GLN A 43 13.03 -1.25 -18.86
C GLN A 43 12.63 -0.04 -18.02
N ARG A 44 12.12 -0.25 -16.79
CA ARG A 44 11.73 0.83 -15.89
C ARG A 44 12.92 1.73 -15.54
N ASN A 45 12.67 3.03 -15.52
CA ASN A 45 13.61 4.03 -15.02
C ASN A 45 13.00 4.75 -13.81
N ILE A 46 13.38 4.31 -12.61
CA ILE A 46 12.81 4.79 -11.35
C ILE A 46 13.18 6.26 -11.10
N GLN A 47 14.41 6.65 -11.45
CA GLN A 47 14.89 8.01 -11.24
C GLN A 47 14.23 9.00 -12.20
N ALA A 48 14.04 8.62 -13.47
CA ALA A 48 13.41 9.47 -14.47
C ALA A 48 11.87 9.53 -14.33
N ASN A 49 11.25 8.48 -13.77
CA ASN A 49 9.80 8.35 -13.66
C ASN A 49 9.38 8.02 -12.22
N PRO A 50 9.64 8.90 -11.24
CA PRO A 50 9.33 8.64 -9.85
C PRO A 50 7.83 8.37 -9.65
N THR A 51 7.52 7.44 -8.75
CA THR A 51 6.15 7.04 -8.42
C THR A 51 6.01 6.98 -6.90
N SER A 52 5.00 7.66 -6.37
CA SER A 52 4.74 7.78 -4.94
C SER A 52 3.30 7.40 -4.61
N LEU A 53 3.11 6.65 -3.53
CA LEU A 53 1.83 6.51 -2.87
C LEU A 53 1.80 7.51 -1.71
N SER A 54 0.90 8.47 -1.76
CA SER A 54 0.73 9.49 -0.72
C SER A 54 -0.40 9.12 0.21
N GLY A 55 -0.27 9.48 1.48
CA GLY A 55 -1.35 9.39 2.45
C GLY A 55 -2.27 10.61 2.48
N ALA A 56 -2.09 11.60 1.60
CA ALA A 56 -2.96 12.76 1.56
C ALA A 56 -4.37 12.37 1.12
N ILE A 57 -5.36 13.00 1.75
CA ILE A 57 -6.78 12.87 1.47
C ILE A 57 -7.28 14.28 1.22
N TRP A 58 -8.11 14.43 0.19
CA TRP A 58 -8.70 15.73 -0.16
C TRP A 58 -7.67 16.79 -0.57
N ASP A 59 -6.70 16.43 -1.42
CA ASP A 59 -5.70 17.37 -1.97
C ASP A 59 -6.28 18.22 -3.12
N GLN A 60 -7.31 19.00 -2.82
CA GLN A 60 -7.93 19.95 -3.75
C GLN A 60 -7.36 21.36 -3.58
N PRO A 61 -7.16 22.14 -4.65
CA PRO A 61 -6.64 23.50 -4.54
C PRO A 61 -7.53 24.39 -3.66
N GLY A 62 -6.94 25.00 -2.64
CA GLY A 62 -7.63 25.94 -1.75
C GLY A 62 -8.33 25.31 -0.54
N GLU A 63 -8.20 23.99 -0.36
CA GLU A 63 -8.75 23.25 0.78
C GLU A 63 -7.64 22.79 1.74
N ASP A 64 -8.04 22.47 2.98
CA ASP A 64 -7.15 21.80 3.93
C ASP A 64 -6.85 20.37 3.46
N ILE A 65 -5.57 20.00 3.50
CA ILE A 65 -5.13 18.64 3.23
C ILE A 65 -5.28 17.80 4.49
N TYR A 66 -6.02 16.70 4.40
CA TYR A 66 -6.09 15.70 5.46
C TYR A 66 -5.06 14.59 5.24
N TRP A 67 -4.66 13.91 6.33
CA TRP A 67 -3.71 12.81 6.27
C TRP A 67 -4.32 11.53 6.81
N SER A 68 -4.22 10.47 6.00
CA SER A 68 -4.56 9.10 6.38
C SER A 68 -3.74 8.64 7.59
N LEU A 69 -4.33 7.76 8.39
CA LEU A 69 -3.62 7.09 9.48
C LEU A 69 -2.57 6.11 8.95
N ASN A 70 -2.84 5.48 7.81
CA ASN A 70 -1.96 4.54 7.15
C ASN A 70 -1.94 4.84 5.65
N VAL A 71 -0.76 4.92 5.05
CA VAL A 71 -0.66 5.02 3.58
C VAL A 71 -1.07 3.68 2.95
N VAL A 72 -0.58 2.56 3.50
CA VAL A 72 -0.82 1.21 2.96
C VAL A 72 -1.27 0.27 4.07
N LYS A 73 -2.33 -0.50 3.83
CA LYS A 73 -2.76 -1.64 4.63
C LYS A 73 -2.43 -2.94 3.89
N VAL A 74 -1.65 -3.82 4.51
CA VAL A 74 -1.32 -5.13 3.94
C VAL A 74 -2.24 -6.18 4.57
N ARG A 75 -3.17 -6.74 3.79
CA ARG A 75 -3.99 -7.89 4.19
C ARG A 75 -3.24 -9.19 3.87
N GLY A 76 -3.38 -10.18 4.75
CA GLY A 76 -2.77 -11.49 4.55
C GLY A 76 -1.53 -11.79 5.40
N MET A 77 -1.10 -10.91 6.31
CA MET A 77 -0.30 -11.32 7.48
C MET A 77 -1.21 -12.00 8.52
N LEU A 78 -2.00 -12.99 8.09
CA LEU A 78 -2.55 -13.98 9.01
C LEU A 78 -1.35 -14.78 9.51
N ASN A 79 -0.85 -14.41 10.68
CA ASN A 79 0.23 -15.06 11.40
C ASN A 79 0.00 -16.59 11.44
N PRO A 80 0.70 -17.41 10.63
CA PRO A 80 0.51 -18.83 10.67
C PRO A 80 1.47 -19.35 11.72
N ARG A 81 1.14 -19.18 13.02
CA ARG A 81 1.88 -19.81 14.13
C ARG A 81 1.17 -19.68 15.49
N ARG A 82 -0.02 -20.26 15.60
CA ARG A 82 -0.26 -21.07 16.81
C ARG A 82 0.54 -22.34 16.64
N HIS A 83 1.83 -22.29 16.99
CA HIS A 83 2.59 -23.50 17.29
C HIS A 83 1.94 -24.09 18.54
N HIS A 84 0.93 -24.94 18.32
CA HIS A 84 0.48 -25.86 19.33
C HIS A 84 1.68 -26.79 19.59
N CYS A 85 2.44 -26.47 20.63
CA CYS A 85 3.47 -27.35 21.16
C CYS A 85 2.77 -28.64 21.59
N ARG A 86 2.69 -29.63 20.70
CA ARG A 86 2.38 -31.01 21.09
C ARG A 86 3.49 -31.43 22.03
N LYS A 87 3.19 -31.47 23.33
CA LYS A 87 4.12 -31.90 24.38
C LYS A 87 4.80 -33.18 23.92
N ARG A 88 6.09 -33.08 23.59
CA ARG A 88 6.98 -34.22 23.42
C ARG A 88 7.05 -34.92 24.77
N THR A 89 6.61 -36.18 24.79
CA THR A 89 7.09 -37.25 25.68
C THR A 89 7.92 -36.81 26.90
N CYS A 90 7.29 -36.66 28.06
CA CYS A 90 7.98 -36.81 29.34
C CYS A 90 8.06 -38.30 29.67
N LYS A 91 9.26 -38.91 29.61
CA LYS A 91 9.57 -40.12 30.39
C LYS A 91 10.02 -39.68 31.78
N ARG A 92 9.49 -40.32 32.84
CA ARG A 92 10.15 -40.66 34.14
C ARG A 92 9.07 -41.10 35.15
N GLY A 93 9.31 -42.24 35.80
CA GLY A 93 8.51 -42.79 36.91
C GLY A 93 7.96 -44.16 36.59
#